data_AF-A0A354BJG6-F1
#
_entry.id   AF-A0A354BJG6-F1
#
_cell.length_a   1.000
_cell.length_b   1.000
_cell.length_c   1.000
_cell.angle_alpha   90.00
_cell.angle_beta   90.00
_cell.angle_gamma   90.00
#
_symmetry.space_group_name_H-M   'P 1'
#
loop_
_entity.id
_entity.type
_entity.pdbx_description
1 polymer ?
#
loop_
_entity_poly.entity_id
_entity_poly.type
_entity_poly.pdbx_seq_one_letter_code
_entity_poly.pdbx_strand_id
1 'polypeptide(L)' 'GADVFIGLSVGNVVTAEDLDLMASDRIVFALANPDPEVPPEIGSAHSRIFATGRSDYPNQI' A
#
# COMPACT_ATOMS: atom_id res chain seq x y z
N GLY A 1 -1.16 4.41 -14.93
CA GLY A 1 0.13 4.10 -14.32
C GLY A 1 0.26 2.61 -14.12
N ALA A 2 1.03 2.18 -13.13
CA ALA A 2 1.16 0.77 -12.75
C ALA A 2 -0.17 0.20 -12.21
N ASP A 3 -0.42 -1.09 -12.42
CA ASP A 3 -1.60 -1.77 -11.87
C ASP A 3 -1.36 -2.30 -10.46
N VAL A 4 -0.11 -2.66 -10.15
CA VAL A 4 0.26 -3.29 -8.88
C VAL A 4 1.54 -2.65 -8.33
N PHE A 5 1.53 -2.35 -7.03
CA PHE A 5 2.70 -2.02 -6.24
C PHE A 5 2.93 -3.10 -5.17
N ILE A 6 4.16 -3.56 -5.03
CA ILE A 6 4.57 -4.48 -3.96
C ILE A 6 5.85 -3.93 -3.34
N GLY A 7 5.75 -3.45 -2.10
CA GLY A 7 6.86 -3.00 -1.27
C GLY A 7 7.23 -4.05 -0.23
N LEU A 8 8.54 -4.24 -0.01
CA LEU A 8 9.11 -5.04 1.09
C LEU A 8 10.32 -4.32 1.73
N SER A 9 10.36 -2.99 1.71
CA SER A 9 11.57 -2.22 2.00
C SER A 9 11.44 -1.32 3.24
N VAL A 10 11.38 -0.01 3.05
CA VAL A 10 11.41 1.03 4.09
C VAL A 10 10.03 1.65 4.20
N GLY A 11 9.57 1.88 5.44
CA GLY A 11 8.29 2.52 5.69
C GLY A 11 8.22 3.98 5.23
N ASN A 12 6.99 4.46 4.98
CA ASN A 12 6.66 5.85 4.69
C ASN A 12 7.39 6.45 3.47
N VAL A 13 7.54 5.66 2.40
CA VAL A 13 8.18 6.09 1.14
C VAL A 13 7.21 6.28 -0.02
N VAL A 14 5.95 5.87 0.15
CA VAL A 14 4.87 6.02 -0.85
C VAL A 14 3.80 6.95 -0.30
N THR A 15 3.43 7.96 -1.09
CA THR A 15 2.40 8.95 -0.76
C THR A 15 1.06 8.65 -1.43
N ALA A 16 0.00 9.37 -1.04
CA ALA A 16 -1.31 9.26 -1.68
C ALA A 16 -1.26 9.70 -3.15
N GLU A 17 -0.50 10.75 -3.43
CA GLU A 17 -0.28 11.28 -4.77
C GLU A 17 0.41 10.26 -5.67
N ASP A 18 1.39 9.50 -5.15
CA ASP A 18 2.05 8.42 -5.89
C ASP A 18 1.05 7.32 -6.30
N LEU A 19 0.14 6.97 -5.38
CA LEU A 19 -0.92 6.01 -5.66
C LEU A 19 -1.89 6.55 -6.73
N ASP A 20 -2.23 7.85 -6.69
CA ASP A 20 -3.15 8.45 -7.64
C ASP A 20 -2.63 8.50 -9.09
N LEU A 21 -1.31 8.37 -9.29
CA LEU A 21 -0.69 8.22 -10.61
C LEU A 21 -0.78 6.78 -11.17
N MET A 22 -1.16 5.81 -10.36
CA MET A 22 -1.35 4.41 -10.77
C MET A 22 -2.65 4.22 -11.56
N ALA A 23 -2.94 2.98 -11.98
CA ALA A 23 -4.20 2.63 -12.63
C ALA A 23 -5.42 2.86 -11.69
N SER A 24 -6.62 2.94 -12.27
CA SER A 24 -7.86 3.18 -11.51
C SER A 24 -8.15 2.07 -10.49
N ASP A 25 -7.93 0.81 -10.86
CA ASP A 25 -8.16 -0.37 -9.99
C ASP A 25 -6.83 -0.89 -9.40
N ARG A 26 -5.96 0.02 -8.96
CA ARG A 26 -4.62 -0.32 -8.43
C ARG A 26 -4.67 -1.26 -7.22
N ILE A 27 -3.71 -2.19 -7.15
CA ILE A 27 -3.48 -3.08 -6.02
C ILE A 27 -2.17 -2.68 -5.32
N VAL A 28 -2.20 -2.56 -3.99
CA VAL A 28 -1.06 -2.06 -3.20
C VAL A 28 -0.76 -3.02 -2.06
N PHE A 29 0.42 -3.64 -2.09
CA PHE A 29 0.95 -4.47 -1.02
C PHE A 29 2.08 -3.70 -0.34
N ALA A 30 1.85 -3.20 0.87
CA ALA A 30 2.81 -2.45 1.68
C ALA A 30 3.28 -3.33 2.85
N LEU A 31 4.34 -4.11 2.63
CA LEU A 31 4.75 -5.21 3.49
C LEU A 31 5.93 -4.86 4.42
N ALA A 32 6.44 -3.62 4.38
CA ALA A 32 7.40 -3.16 5.38
C ALA A 32 6.79 -3.22 6.79
N ASN A 33 7.62 -3.60 7.77
CA ASN A 33 7.24 -3.71 9.18
C ASN A 33 8.31 -3.04 10.06
N PRO A 34 7.93 -2.41 11.19
CA PRO A 34 6.56 -2.24 11.69
C PRO A 34 5.76 -1.15 10.96
N ASP A 35 6.46 -0.24 10.27
CA ASP A 35 5.86 0.86 9.52
C ASP A 35 5.82 0.51 8.02
N PRO A 36 4.63 0.37 7.42
CA PRO A 36 4.49 0.04 5.99
C PRO A 36 4.96 1.17 5.06
N GLU A 37 5.22 0.86 3.79
CA GLU A 37 5.65 1.82 2.77
C GLU A 37 4.69 2.99 2.60
N VAL A 38 3.39 2.74 2.77
CA VAL A 38 2.32 3.74 2.83
C VAL A 38 1.46 3.45 4.08
N PRO A 39 1.04 4.47 4.85
CA PRO A 39 0.13 4.27 5.96
C PRO A 39 -1.12 3.48 5.52
N PRO A 40 -1.55 2.45 6.27
CA PRO A 40 -2.68 1.60 5.87
C PRO A 40 -3.99 2.37 5.61
N GLU A 41 -4.25 3.46 6.33
CA GLU A 41 -5.43 4.31 6.16
C GLU A 41 -5.42 5.00 4.79
N ILE A 42 -4.24 5.43 4.33
CA ILE A 42 -4.06 6.05 3.02
C ILE A 42 -4.10 4.97 1.93
N GLY A 43 -3.32 3.90 2.10
CA GLY A 43 -3.25 2.82 1.13
C GLY A 43 -4.62 2.18 0.86
N SER A 44 -5.41 1.93 1.90
CA SER A 44 -6.76 1.38 1.78
C SER A 44 -7.77 2.34 1.14
N ALA A 45 -7.65 3.65 1.38
CA ALA A 45 -8.53 4.65 0.77
C ALA A 45 -8.23 4.90 -0.71
N HIS A 46 -6.98 4.76 -1.15
CA HIS A 46 -6.54 5.07 -2.51
C HIS A 46 -6.37 3.86 -3.41
N SER A 47 -6.57 2.64 -2.92
CA SER A 47 -6.39 1.43 -3.74
C SER A 47 -7.66 0.59 -3.79
N ARG A 48 -7.79 -0.18 -4.87
CA ARG A 48 -8.90 -1.13 -5.00
C ARG A 48 -8.73 -2.32 -4.06
N ILE A 49 -7.48 -2.74 -3.85
CA ILE A 49 -7.08 -3.76 -2.89
C ILE A 49 -5.81 -3.28 -2.19
N PHE A 50 -5.85 -3.28 -0.87
CA PHE A 50 -4.70 -3.01 -0.01
C PHE A 50 -4.36 -4.25 0.84
N ALA A 51 -3.08 -4.55 0.98
CA ALA A 51 -2.56 -5.59 1.86
C ALA A 51 -1.31 -5.08 2.60
N THR A 52 -1.08 -5.59 3.81
CA THR A 52 0.06 -5.20 4.64
C THR A 52 0.61 -6.37 5.45
N GLY A 53 1.84 -6.28 5.96
CA GLY A 53 2.39 -7.29 6.88
C GLY A 53 1.84 -7.19 8.31
N ARG A 54 1.13 -6.11 8.63
CA ARG A 54 0.55 -5.85 9.93
C ARG A 54 -0.71 -6.69 10.19
N SER A 55 -0.76 -7.36 11.35
CA SER A 55 -1.87 -8.24 11.76
C SER A 55 -3.12 -7.49 12.24
N ASP A 56 -2.99 -6.21 12.54
CA ASP A 56 -4.08 -5.36 12.98
C ASP A 56 -4.90 -4.75 11.83
N TYR A 57 -4.57 -5.09 10.58
CA TYR A 57 -5.30 -4.66 9.38
C TYR A 57 -5.80 -5.86 8.55
N PRO A 58 -6.86 -5.68 7.74
CA PRO A 58 -7.31 -6.69 6.78
C PRO A 58 -6.22 -7.05 5.77
N ASN A 59 -6.33 -8.25 5.18
CA ASN A 59 -5.42 -8.75 4.14
C ASN A 59 -3.95 -8.78 4.61
N GLN A 60 -3.72 -9.36 5.79
CA GLN A 60 -2.37 -9.61 6.28
C GLN A 60 -1.65 -10.63 5.38
N ILE A 61 -0.38 -10.33 5.03
CA ILE A 61 0.54 -11.23 4.33
C ILE A 61 1.69 -11.65 5.24
#